data_AF-E3N9D3-F1
#
_entry.id   AF-E3N9D3-F1
#
_cell.length_a   1.000
_cell.length_b   1.000
_cell.length_c   1.000
_cell.angle_alpha   90.00
_cell.angle_beta   90.00
_cell.angle_gamma   90.00
#
_symmetry.space_group_name_H-M   'P 1'
#
loop_
_entity.id
_entity.type
_entity.pdbx_description
1 polymer ?
#
loop_
_entity_poly.entity_id
_entity_poly.type
_entity_poly.pdbx_seq_one_letter_code
_entity_poly.pdbx_strand_id
1 'polypeptide(L)'
;MAEVLAKDRHALKRCFLLGCLPRLSAMDTYRNIRETIEEDYDLHDKSHSGRPLLDIDDDITDALEDEPRSSVREVSSHAGPSFATIFRHQKESGRTAKYGQVISHELTDSQLKLNCDLSQSLFSRKRSFDWILDIVTGNEKWGLYVYHTEVEILPHPSYSPNLAPTDYHLFRSLQNSFAGQKFDDRMQVKSDLDRFFSSQPPEFYAAGIAELPQCWQDVISTHGPYITY
;
A
#
# COMPACT_ATOMS: atom_id res chain seq x y z
N MET A 1 43.02 17.44 39.80
CA MET A 1 43.22 16.40 38.75
C MET A 1 43.54 15.04 39.37
N ALA A 2 44.61 14.92 40.18
CA ALA A 2 44.97 13.66 40.85
C ALA A 2 43.90 13.11 41.82
N GLU A 3 43.18 13.97 42.55
CA GLU A 3 42.11 13.55 43.49
C GLU A 3 40.84 13.02 42.80
N VAL A 4 40.54 13.46 41.58
CA VAL A 4 39.37 13.01 40.81
C VAL A 4 39.65 11.64 40.19
N LEU A 5 40.86 11.46 39.65
CA LEU A 5 41.32 10.18 39.09
C LEU A 5 41.45 9.09 40.17
N ALA A 6 41.82 9.44 41.39
CA ALA A 6 41.99 8.47 42.48
C ALA A 6 40.68 7.82 42.96
N LYS A 7 39.51 8.46 42.72
CA LYS A 7 38.20 7.97 43.17
C LYS A 7 37.48 7.09 42.14
N ASP A 8 37.89 7.13 40.87
CA ASP A 8 37.20 6.42 39.79
C ASP A 8 38.13 5.46 39.03
N ARG A 9 37.93 4.17 39.29
CA ARG A 9 38.70 3.06 38.70
C ARG A 9 38.53 2.97 37.17
N HIS A 10 37.43 3.49 36.63
CA HIS A 10 37.12 3.46 35.20
C HIS A 10 37.79 4.61 34.44
N ALA A 11 37.81 5.81 35.03
CA ALA A 11 38.57 6.95 34.51
C ALA A 11 40.08 6.64 34.42
N LEU A 12 40.63 5.97 35.45
CA LEU A 12 42.01 5.49 35.46
C LEU A 12 42.30 4.48 34.33
N LYS A 13 41.39 3.55 34.05
CA LYS A 13 41.56 2.56 32.96
C LYS A 13 41.56 3.20 31.57
N ARG A 14 40.66 4.16 31.28
CA ARG A 14 40.65 4.86 29.97
C ARG A 14 41.89 5.73 29.78
N CYS A 15 42.35 6.41 30.82
CA CYS A 15 43.60 7.19 30.79
C CYS A 15 44.83 6.29 30.53
N PHE A 16 44.87 5.10 31.14
CA PHE A 16 45.96 4.15 30.94
C PHE A 16 45.99 3.60 29.50
N LEU A 17 44.82 3.34 28.89
CA LEU A 17 44.72 2.89 27.50
C LEU A 17 45.11 3.98 26.49
N LEU A 18 44.76 5.25 26.75
CA LEU A 18 45.14 6.39 25.91
C LEU A 18 46.66 6.65 25.93
N GLY A 19 47.32 6.48 27.08
CA GLY A 19 48.77 6.65 27.23
C GLY A 19 49.62 5.58 26.53
N CYS A 20 49.03 4.46 26.10
CA CYS A 20 49.72 3.38 25.39
C CYS A 20 49.64 3.49 23.85
N LEU A 21 49.02 4.54 23.31
CA LEU A 21 48.90 4.72 21.86
C LEU A 21 50.21 5.29 21.27
N PRO A 22 50.92 4.59 20.36
CA PRO A 22 52.32 4.88 20.00
C PRO A 22 52.62 6.20 19.25
N ARG A 23 51.65 7.11 19.09
CA ARG A 23 51.75 8.27 18.18
C ARG A 23 51.15 9.58 18.68
N LEU A 24 50.69 9.67 19.93
CA LEU A 24 50.11 10.90 20.46
C LEU A 24 51.18 11.77 21.14
N SER A 25 51.14 13.08 20.88
CA SER A 25 51.99 14.03 21.60
C SER A 25 51.48 14.22 23.04
N ALA A 26 52.35 14.75 23.92
CA ALA A 26 51.97 15.02 25.31
C ALA A 26 50.78 16.00 25.42
N MET A 27 50.64 16.94 24.47
CA MET A 27 49.53 17.90 24.43
C MET A 27 48.22 17.26 23.96
N ASP A 28 48.27 16.33 23.00
CA ASP A 28 47.07 15.63 22.54
C ASP A 28 46.57 14.63 23.57
N THR A 29 47.49 14.00 24.31
CA THR A 29 47.17 13.15 25.46
C THR A 29 46.48 13.97 26.56
N TYR A 30 46.97 15.18 26.85
CA TYR A 30 46.35 16.08 27.83
C TYR A 30 44.94 16.54 27.42
N ARG A 31 44.74 16.89 26.14
CA ARG A 31 43.43 17.30 25.60
C ARG A 31 42.40 16.18 25.70
N ASN A 32 42.76 14.96 25.26
CA ASN A 32 41.88 13.79 25.30
C ASN A 32 41.50 13.40 26.73
N ILE A 33 42.44 13.46 27.69
CA ILE A 33 42.16 13.19 29.11
C ILE A 33 41.17 14.23 29.66
N ARG A 34 41.33 15.51 29.31
CA ARG A 34 40.43 16.58 29.75
C ARG A 34 39.02 16.41 29.19
N GLU A 35 38.89 16.13 27.89
CA GLU A 35 37.60 15.89 27.23
C GLU A 35 36.89 14.64 27.81
N THR A 36 37.63 13.57 28.13
CA THR A 36 37.06 12.35 28.74
C THR A 36 36.58 12.57 30.19
N ILE A 37 37.12 13.56 30.89
CA ILE A 37 36.73 13.90 32.27
C ILE A 37 35.56 14.89 32.29
N GLU A 38 35.44 15.74 31.26
CA GLU A 38 34.39 16.78 31.18
C GLU A 38 33.10 16.34 30.47
N GLU A 39 33.10 15.34 29.57
CA GLU A 39 31.89 15.01 28.78
C GLU A 39 31.57 13.51 28.67
N ASP A 40 30.33 13.20 29.05
CA ASP A 40 29.49 12.06 28.66
C ASP A 40 29.95 10.64 29.01
N TYR A 41 29.24 10.02 29.96
CA TYR A 41 29.43 8.64 30.43
C TYR A 41 28.71 7.60 29.56
N ASP A 42 28.22 7.97 28.37
CA ASP A 42 27.64 7.01 27.44
C ASP A 42 28.71 6.02 26.94
N LEU A 43 28.49 4.74 27.26
CA LEU A 43 29.34 3.61 26.86
C LEU A 43 28.95 3.07 25.48
N HIS A 44 27.89 3.59 24.87
CA HIS A 44 27.53 3.24 23.51
C HIS A 44 28.52 3.86 22.52
N ASP A 45 28.84 3.05 21.52
CA ASP A 45 29.75 3.45 20.47
C ASP A 45 29.09 4.60 19.70
N LYS A 46 29.73 5.77 19.71
CA LYS A 46 29.22 6.96 19.00
C LYS A 46 29.18 6.65 17.50
N SER A 47 28.26 7.28 16.78
CA SER A 47 28.19 7.14 15.31
C SER A 47 29.54 7.47 14.70
N HIS A 48 30.23 6.45 14.19
CA HIS A 48 31.50 6.62 13.51
C HIS A 48 31.27 7.20 12.12
N SER A 49 32.25 7.95 11.60
CA SER A 49 32.25 8.37 10.20
C SER A 49 32.36 7.12 9.32
N GLY A 50 31.21 6.62 8.87
CA GLY A 50 31.12 5.50 7.95
C GLY A 50 31.62 5.86 6.55
N ARG A 51 31.51 4.89 5.64
CA ARG A 51 31.67 5.14 4.20
C ARG A 51 30.69 6.26 3.80
N PRO A 52 31.11 7.25 2.98
CA PRO A 52 30.21 8.29 2.49
C PRO A 52 28.95 7.66 1.90
N LEU A 53 27.78 8.17 2.32
CA LEU A 53 26.51 7.74 1.73
C LEU A 53 26.54 8.14 0.26
N LEU A 54 26.29 7.19 -0.63
CA LEU A 54 26.07 7.50 -2.03
C LEU A 54 24.69 8.13 -2.13
N ASP A 55 24.62 9.34 -2.66
CA ASP A 55 23.37 10.05 -2.92
C ASP A 55 22.78 9.52 -4.22
N ILE A 56 22.09 8.39 -4.12
CA ILE A 56 21.54 7.63 -5.26
C ILE A 56 20.02 7.42 -5.13
N ASP A 57 19.42 7.94 -4.07
CA ASP A 57 17.99 7.76 -3.81
C ASP A 57 17.14 8.52 -4.84
N ASP A 58 17.59 9.69 -5.28
CA ASP A 58 16.96 10.47 -6.35
C ASP A 58 17.04 9.72 -7.69
N ASP A 59 18.22 9.23 -8.08
CA ASP A 59 18.40 8.43 -9.31
C ASP A 59 17.53 7.16 -9.34
N ILE A 60 17.38 6.49 -8.19
CA ILE A 60 16.49 5.32 -8.04
C ILE A 60 15.02 5.76 -8.14
N THR A 61 14.69 6.93 -7.60
CA THR A 61 13.32 7.46 -7.63
C THR A 61 12.92 7.81 -9.05
N ASP A 62 13.75 8.58 -9.77
CA ASP A 62 13.50 8.99 -11.16
C ASP A 62 13.30 7.77 -12.08
N ALA A 63 14.18 6.75 -11.97
CA ALA A 63 14.07 5.53 -12.77
C ALA A 63 12.76 4.75 -12.51
N LEU A 64 12.21 4.82 -11.29
CA LEU A 64 10.97 4.16 -10.91
C LEU A 64 9.73 5.02 -11.20
N GLU A 65 9.86 6.35 -11.32
CA GLU A 65 8.79 7.21 -11.79
C GLU A 65 8.56 7.03 -13.29
N ASP A 66 9.64 6.88 -14.07
CA ASP A 66 9.56 6.61 -15.51
C ASP A 66 9.04 5.21 -15.83
N GLU A 67 9.56 4.17 -15.17
CA GLU A 67 9.10 2.78 -15.38
C GLU A 67 8.89 2.07 -14.03
N PRO A 68 7.69 2.20 -13.45
CA PRO A 68 7.36 1.65 -12.11
C PRO A 68 7.47 0.13 -12.00
N ARG A 69 7.50 -0.58 -13.14
CA ARG A 69 7.62 -2.05 -13.18
C ARG A 69 9.07 -2.54 -13.29
N SER A 70 10.04 -1.63 -13.36
CA SER A 70 11.45 -1.96 -13.49
C SER A 70 11.94 -2.87 -12.37
N SER A 71 12.66 -3.91 -12.75
CA SER A 71 13.38 -4.75 -11.79
C SER A 71 14.57 -4.02 -11.19
N VAL A 72 14.99 -4.42 -9.99
CA VAL A 72 16.20 -3.90 -9.34
C VAL A 72 17.45 -4.02 -10.22
N ARG A 73 17.48 -4.99 -11.14
CA ARG A 73 18.59 -5.17 -12.10
C ARG A 73 18.54 -4.15 -13.23
N GLU A 74 17.36 -3.83 -13.74
CA GLU A 74 17.19 -2.79 -14.76
C GLU A 74 17.48 -1.40 -14.18
N VAL A 75 17.02 -1.13 -12.95
CA VAL A 75 17.39 0.11 -12.25
C VAL A 75 18.91 0.17 -12.03
N SER A 76 19.56 -0.97 -11.72
CA SER A 76 21.02 -1.07 -11.58
C SER A 76 21.76 -0.75 -12.87
N SER A 77 21.27 -1.19 -14.02
CA SER A 77 21.88 -0.85 -15.31
C SER A 77 21.75 0.63 -15.67
N HIS A 78 20.70 1.32 -15.20
CA HIS A 78 20.47 2.73 -15.49
C HIS A 78 21.18 3.66 -14.50
N ALA A 79 20.99 3.42 -13.20
CA ALA A 79 21.57 4.26 -12.15
C ALA A 79 23.09 4.03 -11.98
N GLY A 80 23.59 2.82 -12.26
CA GLY A 80 25.00 2.45 -12.14
C GLY A 80 25.39 1.66 -10.88
N PRO A 81 24.84 1.92 -9.67
CA PRO A 81 25.11 1.11 -8.48
C PRO A 81 24.72 -0.35 -8.66
N SER A 82 25.35 -1.22 -7.87
CA SER A 82 25.02 -2.65 -7.86
C SER A 82 23.56 -2.89 -7.45
N PHE A 83 22.95 -3.94 -7.99
CA PHE A 83 21.59 -4.34 -7.64
C PHE A 83 21.39 -4.51 -6.11
N ALA A 84 22.42 -4.96 -5.38
CA ALA A 84 22.36 -5.14 -3.93
C ALA A 84 22.28 -3.78 -3.21
N THR A 85 22.95 -2.77 -3.73
CA THR A 85 22.86 -1.39 -3.24
C THR A 85 21.45 -0.86 -3.43
N ILE A 86 20.89 -0.98 -4.63
CA ILE A 86 19.54 -0.48 -4.95
C ILE A 86 18.47 -1.21 -4.13
N PHE A 87 18.59 -2.53 -3.98
CA PHE A 87 17.67 -3.30 -3.13
C PHE A 87 17.67 -2.82 -1.67
N ARG A 88 18.86 -2.51 -1.12
CA ARG A 88 18.98 -1.98 0.24
C ARG A 88 18.34 -0.59 0.35
N HIS A 89 18.62 0.31 -0.57
CA HIS A 89 18.05 1.66 -0.60
C HIS A 89 16.52 1.65 -0.78
N GLN A 90 15.97 0.78 -1.63
CA GLN A 90 14.51 0.59 -1.73
C GLN A 90 13.90 0.13 -0.40
N LYS A 91 14.57 -0.78 0.32
CA LYS A 91 14.10 -1.26 1.62
C LYS A 91 14.20 -0.18 2.71
N GLU A 92 15.30 0.56 2.75
CA GLU A 92 15.53 1.67 3.70
C GLU A 92 14.56 2.83 3.47
N SER A 93 14.19 3.11 2.22
CA SER A 93 13.15 4.08 1.85
C SER A 93 11.72 3.58 2.05
N GLY A 94 11.53 2.35 2.53
CA GLY A 94 10.22 1.77 2.81
C GLY A 94 9.42 1.33 1.57
N ARG A 95 10.06 1.27 0.39
CA ARG A 95 9.42 0.81 -0.84
C ARG A 95 9.26 -0.71 -0.83
N THR A 96 8.08 -1.17 -1.21
CA THR A 96 7.74 -2.60 -1.29
C THR A 96 7.18 -2.94 -2.65
N ALA A 97 7.67 -4.01 -3.28
CA ALA A 97 7.09 -4.50 -4.51
C ALA A 97 5.64 -4.95 -4.28
N LYS A 98 4.72 -4.45 -5.12
CA LYS A 98 3.33 -4.89 -5.17
C LYS A 98 3.05 -5.49 -6.55
N TYR A 99 2.28 -6.56 -6.58
CA TYR A 99 1.83 -7.13 -7.84
C TYR A 99 0.78 -6.23 -8.49
N GLY A 100 0.82 -6.13 -9.81
CA GLY A 100 -0.22 -5.44 -10.56
C GLY A 100 -1.57 -6.14 -10.42
N GLN A 101 -2.65 -5.36 -10.42
CA GLN A 101 -4.02 -5.89 -10.41
C GLN A 101 -4.39 -6.41 -11.81
N VAL A 102 -5.08 -7.54 -11.87
CA VAL A 102 -5.64 -8.06 -13.13
C VAL A 102 -6.88 -7.25 -13.47
N ILE A 103 -6.91 -6.69 -14.68
CA ILE A 103 -8.05 -5.93 -15.21
C ILE A 103 -8.77 -6.82 -16.22
N SER A 104 -10.09 -6.93 -16.11
CA SER A 104 -10.89 -7.86 -16.92
C SER A 104 -10.94 -7.51 -18.40
N HIS A 105 -10.85 -6.23 -18.77
CA HIS A 105 -10.97 -5.76 -20.16
C HIS A 105 -10.28 -4.41 -20.36
N GLU A 106 -9.55 -4.21 -21.46
CA GLU A 106 -8.96 -2.91 -21.81
C GLU A 106 -10.03 -1.99 -22.41
N LEU A 107 -10.41 -0.92 -21.71
CA LEU A 107 -11.50 -0.04 -22.13
C LEU A 107 -11.08 0.87 -23.29
N THR A 108 -11.95 1.03 -24.27
CA THR A 108 -11.76 2.03 -25.34
C THR A 108 -12.10 3.43 -24.85
N ASP A 109 -11.56 4.48 -25.50
CA ASP A 109 -11.87 5.89 -25.16
C ASP A 109 -13.37 6.20 -25.12
N SER A 110 -14.15 5.56 -26.01
CA SER A 110 -15.60 5.68 -26.03
C SER A 110 -16.28 5.04 -24.80
N GLN A 111 -15.76 3.91 -24.31
CA GLN A 111 -16.24 3.25 -23.10
C GLN A 111 -15.86 4.07 -21.86
N LEU A 112 -14.62 4.57 -21.79
CA LEU A 112 -14.17 5.46 -20.72
C LEU A 112 -15.07 6.71 -20.61
N LYS A 113 -15.33 7.35 -21.75
CA LYS A 113 -16.22 8.51 -21.80
C LYS A 113 -17.64 8.16 -21.37
N LEU A 114 -18.20 7.04 -21.85
CA LEU A 114 -19.53 6.59 -21.46
C LEU A 114 -19.61 6.31 -19.96
N ASN A 115 -18.58 5.70 -19.37
CA ASN A 115 -18.50 5.46 -17.92
C ASN A 115 -18.56 6.77 -17.13
N CYS A 116 -17.81 7.79 -17.55
CA CYS A 116 -17.85 9.13 -16.95
C CYS A 116 -19.22 9.77 -17.08
N ASP A 117 -19.78 9.79 -18.29
CA ASP A 117 -21.06 10.45 -18.57
C ASP A 117 -22.20 9.82 -17.75
N LEU A 118 -22.23 8.48 -17.67
CA LEU A 118 -23.21 7.76 -16.87
C LEU A 118 -23.01 7.96 -15.37
N SER A 119 -21.78 7.86 -14.87
CA SER A 119 -21.45 8.09 -13.46
C SER A 119 -21.81 9.51 -13.04
N GLN A 120 -21.50 10.51 -13.88
CA GLN A 120 -21.86 11.90 -13.64
C GLN A 120 -23.38 12.12 -13.63
N SER A 121 -24.11 11.47 -14.53
CA SER A 121 -25.57 11.53 -14.59
C SER A 121 -26.22 10.93 -13.33
N LEU A 122 -25.72 9.78 -12.86
CA LEU A 122 -26.18 9.13 -11.63
C LEU A 122 -25.82 9.94 -10.38
N PHE A 123 -24.58 10.44 -10.30
CA PHE A 123 -24.10 11.25 -9.19
C PHE A 123 -24.90 12.55 -9.04
N SER A 124 -25.23 13.21 -10.15
CA SER A 124 -25.98 14.47 -10.16
C SER A 124 -27.50 14.29 -10.27
N ARG A 125 -28.01 13.04 -10.22
CA ARG A 125 -29.41 12.72 -10.48
C ARG A 125 -30.38 13.39 -9.49
N LYS A 126 -30.01 13.41 -8.22
CA LYS A 126 -30.78 14.01 -7.11
C LYS A 126 -29.81 14.73 -6.17
N ARG A 127 -30.33 15.65 -5.35
CA ARG A 127 -29.51 16.42 -4.39
C ARG A 127 -29.00 15.58 -3.22
N SER A 128 -29.72 14.52 -2.84
CA SER A 128 -29.31 13.55 -1.82
C SER A 128 -29.20 12.16 -2.46
N PHE A 129 -28.53 11.25 -1.75
CA PHE A 129 -28.36 9.85 -2.15
C PHE A 129 -29.37 8.91 -1.49
N ASP A 130 -30.42 9.43 -0.85
CA ASP A 130 -31.43 8.59 -0.16
C ASP A 130 -32.13 7.62 -1.12
N TRP A 131 -32.28 8.02 -2.39
CA TRP A 131 -32.88 7.21 -3.46
C TRP A 131 -32.07 5.95 -3.81
N ILE A 132 -30.79 5.88 -3.41
CA ILE A 132 -29.95 4.71 -3.66
C ILE A 132 -30.42 3.52 -2.81
N LEU A 133 -31.06 3.76 -1.67
CA LEU A 133 -31.63 2.71 -0.82
C LEU A 133 -32.81 1.99 -1.48
N ASP A 134 -33.42 2.60 -2.49
CA ASP A 134 -34.50 2.00 -3.28
C ASP A 134 -33.97 1.12 -4.44
N ILE A 135 -32.65 1.05 -4.64
CA ILE A 135 -32.04 0.25 -5.71
C ILE A 135 -32.11 -1.23 -5.34
N VAL A 136 -32.66 -2.01 -6.27
CA VAL A 136 -32.51 -3.47 -6.29
C VAL A 136 -31.48 -3.82 -7.35
N THR A 137 -30.41 -4.50 -6.95
CA THR A 137 -29.36 -5.00 -7.85
C THR A 137 -29.30 -6.52 -7.82
N GLY A 138 -29.06 -7.12 -8.97
CA GLY A 138 -28.79 -8.54 -9.11
C GLY A 138 -27.98 -8.77 -10.38
N ASN A 139 -27.01 -9.67 -10.31
CA ASN A 139 -26.25 -10.13 -11.46
C ASN A 139 -26.32 -11.66 -11.50
N GLU A 140 -26.50 -12.21 -12.69
CA GLU A 140 -26.55 -13.65 -12.90
C GLU A 140 -25.21 -14.13 -13.43
N LYS A 141 -24.63 -15.12 -12.75
CA LYS A 141 -23.64 -15.99 -13.38
C LYS A 141 -24.43 -17.02 -14.20
N TRP A 142 -24.85 -16.59 -15.39
CA TRP A 142 -25.65 -17.26 -16.45
C TRP A 142 -27.19 -17.16 -16.36
N GLY A 143 -27.79 -16.34 -17.26
CA GLY A 143 -29.13 -16.59 -17.84
C GLY A 143 -30.18 -15.47 -17.91
N LEU A 144 -29.92 -14.34 -18.60
CA LEU A 144 -30.81 -13.16 -18.74
C LEU A 144 -32.32 -13.47 -18.88
N TYR A 145 -33.09 -13.23 -17.81
CA TYR A 145 -34.55 -13.06 -17.84
C TYR A 145 -34.90 -11.59 -17.59
N VAL A 146 -35.43 -10.89 -18.61
CA VAL A 146 -35.95 -9.53 -18.44
C VAL A 146 -37.46 -9.60 -18.24
N TYR A 147 -37.93 -9.30 -17.03
CA TYR A 147 -39.34 -9.10 -16.75
C TYR A 147 -39.74 -7.66 -17.10
N HIS A 148 -40.87 -7.51 -17.81
CA HIS A 148 -41.55 -6.21 -17.93
C HIS A 148 -42.29 -5.93 -16.62
N THR A 149 -41.69 -5.12 -15.75
CA THR A 149 -42.34 -4.58 -14.55
C THR A 149 -42.24 -3.05 -14.55
N GLU A 150 -43.07 -2.37 -13.75
CA GLU A 150 -43.09 -0.90 -13.55
C GLU A 150 -41.84 -0.35 -12.80
N VAL A 151 -40.68 -0.96 -13.06
CA VAL A 151 -39.42 -0.65 -12.40
C VAL A 151 -38.55 0.17 -13.35
N GLU A 152 -38.02 1.28 -12.86
CA GLU A 152 -37.07 2.07 -13.62
C GLU A 152 -35.72 1.34 -13.73
N ILE A 153 -35.24 1.18 -14.96
CA ILE A 153 -33.92 0.58 -15.21
C ILE A 153 -32.85 1.66 -15.13
N LEU A 154 -31.92 1.52 -14.19
CA LEU A 154 -30.76 2.38 -14.12
C LEU A 154 -29.80 2.07 -15.28
N PRO A 155 -29.21 3.09 -15.93
CA PRO A 155 -28.20 2.85 -16.94
C PRO A 155 -26.96 2.22 -16.30
N HIS A 156 -26.44 1.16 -16.92
CA HIS A 156 -25.21 0.51 -16.50
C HIS A 156 -24.25 0.38 -17.70
N PRO A 157 -23.01 0.89 -17.60
CA PRO A 157 -22.06 0.79 -18.69
C PRO A 157 -21.56 -0.65 -18.90
N SER A 158 -21.18 -0.95 -20.14
CA SER A 158 -20.52 -2.21 -20.48
C SER A 158 -19.19 -2.36 -19.71
N TYR A 159 -18.86 -3.59 -19.33
CA TYR A 159 -17.57 -3.96 -18.70
C TYR A 159 -17.21 -3.13 -17.46
N SER A 160 -18.19 -2.72 -16.66
CA SER A 160 -17.96 -1.89 -15.46
C SER A 160 -18.36 -2.60 -14.16
N PRO A 161 -17.68 -3.71 -13.80
CA PRO A 161 -17.99 -4.46 -12.58
C PRO A 161 -17.76 -3.63 -11.30
N ASN A 162 -16.88 -2.62 -11.35
CA ASN A 162 -16.67 -1.67 -10.26
C ASN A 162 -17.88 -0.75 -9.98
N LEU A 163 -18.88 -0.74 -10.85
CA LEU A 163 -20.13 0.01 -10.67
C LEU A 163 -21.33 -0.87 -10.31
N ALA A 164 -21.11 -2.18 -10.11
CA ALA A 164 -22.14 -3.13 -9.74
C ALA A 164 -21.92 -3.64 -8.31
N PRO A 165 -22.79 -3.30 -7.34
CA PRO A 165 -22.63 -3.74 -5.95
C PRO A 165 -22.59 -5.27 -5.80
N THR A 166 -23.27 -5.98 -6.70
CA THR A 166 -23.21 -7.44 -6.76
C THR A 166 -21.79 -7.93 -7.04
N ASP A 167 -21.03 -7.27 -7.93
CA ASP A 167 -19.69 -7.69 -8.34
C ASP A 167 -18.61 -7.26 -7.32
N TYR A 168 -18.54 -5.98 -6.97
CA TYR A 168 -17.45 -5.47 -6.12
C TYR A 168 -17.60 -5.82 -4.64
N HIS A 169 -18.83 -6.04 -4.15
CA HIS A 169 -19.12 -6.25 -2.74
C HIS A 169 -19.56 -7.69 -2.44
N LEU A 170 -20.69 -8.10 -3.02
CA LEU A 170 -21.29 -9.40 -2.70
C LEU A 170 -20.43 -10.57 -3.20
N PHE A 171 -20.10 -10.61 -4.49
CA PHE A 171 -19.30 -11.68 -5.07
C PHE A 171 -17.86 -11.67 -4.59
N ARG A 172 -17.28 -10.49 -4.32
CA ARG A 172 -15.97 -10.39 -3.68
C ARG A 172 -15.97 -11.07 -2.31
N SER A 173 -16.96 -10.75 -1.47
CA SER A 173 -17.10 -11.34 -0.14
C SER A 173 -17.38 -12.85 -0.20
N LEU A 174 -18.21 -13.28 -1.16
CA LEU A 174 -18.49 -14.69 -1.39
C LEU A 174 -17.25 -15.46 -1.83
N GLN A 175 -16.48 -14.93 -2.79
CA GLN A 175 -15.22 -15.53 -3.24
C GLN A 175 -14.22 -15.67 -2.08
N ASN A 176 -14.11 -14.65 -1.23
CA ASN A 176 -13.27 -14.72 -0.04
C ASN A 176 -13.74 -15.81 0.93
N SER A 177 -15.05 -15.95 1.14
CA SER A 177 -15.61 -16.99 2.02
C SER A 177 -15.33 -18.42 1.49
N PHE A 178 -15.31 -18.58 0.16
CA PHE A 178 -15.08 -19.86 -0.51
C PHE A 178 -13.61 -20.11 -0.86
N ALA A 179 -12.72 -19.16 -0.58
CA ALA A 179 -11.31 -19.28 -0.90
C ALA A 179 -10.69 -20.52 -0.23
N GLY A 180 -10.08 -21.39 -1.04
CA GLY A 180 -9.45 -22.62 -0.58
C GLY A 180 -10.41 -23.78 -0.28
N GLN A 181 -11.72 -23.58 -0.41
CA GLN A 181 -12.69 -24.67 -0.26
C GLN A 181 -12.78 -25.50 -1.54
N LYS A 182 -12.97 -26.81 -1.37
CA LYS A 182 -13.31 -27.74 -2.46
C LYS A 182 -14.71 -28.26 -2.20
N PHE A 183 -15.51 -28.30 -3.24
CA PHE A 183 -16.89 -28.79 -3.18
C PHE A 183 -16.97 -30.08 -3.99
N ASP A 184 -17.48 -31.13 -3.37
CA ASP A 184 -17.60 -32.45 -4.01
C ASP A 184 -18.97 -32.63 -4.69
N ASP A 185 -19.99 -31.87 -4.26
CA ASP A 185 -21.34 -31.92 -4.82
C ASP A 185 -22.07 -30.56 -4.76
N ARG A 186 -23.06 -30.38 -5.64
CA ARG A 186 -23.93 -29.21 -5.71
C ARG A 186 -24.71 -28.97 -4.43
N MET A 187 -25.11 -30.01 -3.69
CA MET A 187 -25.83 -29.83 -2.43
C MET A 187 -24.98 -29.13 -1.37
N GLN A 188 -23.67 -29.42 -1.36
CA GLN A 188 -22.71 -28.76 -0.48
C GLN A 188 -22.59 -27.28 -0.82
N VAL A 189 -22.43 -26.96 -2.11
CA VAL A 189 -22.41 -25.57 -2.59
C VAL A 189 -23.66 -24.82 -2.18
N LYS A 190 -24.85 -25.43 -2.32
CA LYS A 190 -26.11 -24.82 -1.92
C LYS A 190 -26.15 -24.55 -0.41
N SER A 191 -25.79 -25.54 0.41
CA SER A 191 -25.76 -25.38 1.87
C SER A 191 -24.79 -24.28 2.30
N ASP A 192 -23.65 -24.16 1.64
CA ASP A 192 -22.64 -23.15 1.97
C ASP A 192 -23.06 -21.75 1.53
N LEU A 193 -23.76 -21.63 0.40
CA LEU A 193 -24.43 -20.39 0.01
C LEU A 193 -25.50 -20.00 1.02
N ASP A 194 -26.41 -20.91 1.37
CA ASP A 194 -27.49 -20.65 2.33
C ASP A 194 -26.91 -20.19 3.68
N ARG A 195 -25.83 -20.84 4.13
CA ARG A 195 -25.08 -20.44 5.34
C ARG A 195 -24.46 -19.06 5.20
N PHE A 196 -23.80 -18.76 4.09
CA PHE A 196 -23.19 -17.44 3.84
C PHE A 196 -24.24 -16.33 3.90
N PHE A 197 -25.33 -16.45 3.13
CA PHE A 197 -26.39 -15.44 3.09
C PHE A 197 -27.10 -15.29 4.43
N SER A 198 -27.35 -16.40 5.16
CA SER A 198 -27.95 -16.35 6.49
C SER A 198 -27.06 -15.71 7.55
N SER A 199 -25.74 -15.69 7.32
CA SER A 199 -24.77 -15.09 8.24
C SER A 199 -24.54 -13.60 8.01
N GLN A 200 -24.93 -13.06 6.85
CA GLN A 200 -24.72 -11.64 6.56
C GLN A 200 -25.80 -10.77 7.22
N PRO A 201 -25.42 -9.74 7.99
CA PRO A 201 -26.37 -8.82 8.59
C PRO A 201 -26.93 -7.85 7.52
N PRO A 202 -28.10 -7.21 7.73
CA PRO A 202 -28.66 -6.22 6.79
C PRO A 202 -27.69 -5.08 6.45
N GLU A 203 -26.88 -4.66 7.42
CA GLU A 203 -25.86 -3.63 7.28
C GLU A 203 -24.79 -4.00 6.25
N PHE A 204 -24.51 -5.30 6.06
CA PHE A 204 -23.60 -5.75 5.01
C PHE A 204 -24.13 -5.38 3.62
N TYR A 205 -25.40 -5.62 3.34
CA TYR A 205 -25.99 -5.28 2.04
C TYR A 205 -26.11 -3.77 1.85
N ALA A 206 -26.52 -3.05 2.91
CA ALA A 206 -26.61 -1.60 2.90
C ALA A 206 -25.26 -0.94 2.64
N ALA A 207 -24.17 -1.46 3.22
CA ALA A 207 -22.82 -0.95 3.00
C ALA A 207 -22.41 -1.02 1.53
N GLY A 208 -22.63 -2.16 0.87
CA GLY A 208 -22.31 -2.30 -0.56
C GLY A 208 -23.06 -1.31 -1.44
N ILE A 209 -24.33 -1.04 -1.13
CA ILE A 209 -25.15 -0.05 -1.85
C ILE A 209 -24.71 1.39 -1.54
N ALA A 210 -24.35 1.68 -0.29
CA ALA A 210 -23.89 3.00 0.15
C ALA A 210 -22.53 3.41 -0.44
N GLU A 211 -21.75 2.48 -0.97
CA GLU A 211 -20.49 2.76 -1.67
C GLU A 211 -20.68 3.32 -3.10
N LEU A 212 -21.88 3.20 -3.68
CA LEU A 212 -22.16 3.63 -5.06
C LEU A 212 -21.79 5.10 -5.37
N PRO A 213 -22.13 6.10 -4.52
CA PRO A 213 -21.72 7.48 -4.76
C PRO A 213 -20.21 7.66 -4.86
N GLN A 214 -19.45 6.96 -4.01
CA GLN A 214 -18.00 7.02 -4.02
C GLN A 214 -17.45 6.37 -5.29
N CYS A 215 -17.99 5.19 -5.67
CA CYS A 215 -17.63 4.55 -6.94
C CYS A 215 -17.88 5.46 -8.15
N TRP A 216 -19.02 6.17 -8.20
CA TRP A 216 -19.27 7.12 -9.30
C TRP A 216 -18.30 8.29 -9.27
N GLN A 217 -18.02 8.84 -8.08
CA GLN A 217 -17.08 9.94 -7.92
C GLN A 217 -15.67 9.55 -8.38
N ASP A 218 -15.20 8.38 -7.99
CA ASP A 218 -13.88 7.89 -8.33
C ASP A 218 -13.74 7.66 -9.84
N VAL A 219 -14.78 7.10 -10.51
CA VAL A 219 -14.79 6.98 -11.99
C VAL A 219 -14.70 8.35 -12.66
N ILE A 220 -15.41 9.35 -12.13
CA ILE A 220 -15.36 10.72 -12.67
C ILE A 220 -13.96 11.32 -12.49
N SER A 221 -13.36 11.15 -11.31
CA SER A 221 -12.04 11.68 -10.97
C SER A 221 -10.89 11.01 -11.74
N THR A 222 -11.01 9.73 -12.09
CA THR A 222 -10.00 9.00 -12.86
C THR A 222 -10.19 9.10 -14.38
N HIS A 223 -11.24 9.80 -14.83
CA HIS A 223 -11.62 9.93 -16.25
C HIS A 223 -12.08 8.62 -16.91
N GLY A 224 -12.79 7.76 -16.18
CA GLY A 224 -13.50 6.60 -16.74
C GLY A 224 -12.86 5.20 -16.59
N PRO A 225 -11.56 5.02 -16.27
CA PRO A 225 -10.95 3.70 -16.14
C PRO A 225 -11.40 3.01 -14.85
N TYR A 226 -11.03 1.73 -14.71
CA TYR A 226 -11.34 0.95 -13.51
C TYR A 226 -10.76 1.59 -12.26
N ILE A 227 -11.56 1.58 -11.20
CA ILE A 227 -11.09 1.96 -9.86
C ILE A 227 -10.34 0.76 -9.28
N THR A 228 -9.11 1.02 -8.84
CA THR A 228 -8.26 0.04 -8.15
C THR A 228 -8.33 0.31 -6.65
N TYR A 229 -8.52 -0.74 -5.86
CA TYR A 229 -8.60 -0.70 -4.38
C TYR A 229 -7.36 -1.34 -3.76
#